data_AF-A0A9X2WKD4-F1
#
_entry.id   AF-A0A9X2WKD4-F1
#
_cell.length_a   1.000
_cell.length_b   1.000
_cell.length_c   1.000
_cell.angle_alpha   90.00
_cell.angle_beta   90.00
_cell.angle_gamma   90.00
#
_symmetry.space_group_name_H-M   'P 1'
#
loop_
_entity.id
_entity.type
_entity.pdbx_description
1 polymer ?
#
loop_
_entity_poly.entity_id
_entity_poly.type
_entity_poly.pdbx_seq_one_letter_code
_entity_poly.pdbx_strand_id
1 'polypeptide(L)'
;MNDFERKELIEESGKLHNIVESSYLSNTAKKDDEQWLEKQRILLADMAIHLLQTAIKPGELEVEKLTNNIHAILTIADQFIPHAKLKNATEKLYQNNV
;
A
#
# COMPACT_ATOMS: atom_id res chain seq x y z
N MET A 1 -15.84 -11.58 10.40
CA MET A 1 -16.23 -10.18 10.25
C MET A 1 -17.63 -10.12 9.69
N ASN A 2 -18.57 -9.53 10.42
CA ASN A 2 -19.92 -9.27 9.94
C ASN A 2 -19.97 -7.96 9.10
N ASP A 3 -21.12 -7.65 8.52
CA ASP A 3 -21.27 -6.49 7.63
C ASP A 3 -21.12 -5.15 8.35
N PHE A 4 -21.49 -5.09 9.63
CA PHE A 4 -21.33 -3.89 10.46
C PHE A 4 -19.85 -3.62 10.76
N GLU A 5 -19.13 -4.62 11.27
CA GLU A 5 -17.68 -4.54 11.51
C GLU A 5 -16.90 -4.20 10.23
N ARG A 6 -17.31 -4.78 9.09
CA ARG A 6 -16.70 -4.49 7.78
C ARG A 6 -16.89 -3.04 7.38
N LYS A 7 -18.11 -2.52 7.55
CA LYS A 7 -18.43 -1.14 7.24
C LYS A 7 -17.63 -0.18 8.13
N GLU A 8 -17.57 -0.44 9.44
CA GLU A 8 -16.76 0.33 10.38
C GLU A 8 -15.28 0.35 9.97
N LEU A 9 -14.69 -0.80 9.64
CA LEU A 9 -13.30 -0.85 9.17
C LEU A 9 -13.07 -0.05 7.88
N ILE A 10 -14.00 -0.09 6.92
CA ILE A 10 -13.89 0.70 5.68
C ILE A 10 -13.95 2.20 6.00
N GLU A 11 -14.89 2.63 6.83
CA GLU A 11 -15.04 4.04 7.22
C GLU A 11 -13.80 4.55 7.98
N GLU A 12 -13.31 3.80 8.97
CA GLU A 12 -12.11 4.15 9.72
C GLU A 12 -10.86 4.16 8.83
N SER A 13 -10.72 3.18 7.93
CA SER A 13 -9.61 3.14 6.98
C SER A 13 -9.60 4.37 6.06
N GLY A 14 -10.77 4.89 5.68
CA GLY A 14 -10.88 6.12 4.89
C GLY A 14 -10.39 7.36 5.64
N LYS A 15 -10.68 7.46 6.95
CA LYS A 15 -10.15 8.54 7.80
C LYS A 15 -8.63 8.44 7.94
N LEU A 16 -8.11 7.23 8.16
CA LEU A 16 -6.68 6.98 8.25
C LEU A 16 -5.95 7.33 6.95
N HIS A 17 -6.51 6.92 5.79
CA HIS A 17 -5.98 7.26 4.47
C HIS A 17 -5.83 8.78 4.31
N ASN A 18 -6.86 9.57 4.63
CA ASN A 18 -6.80 11.03 4.50
C ASN A 18 -5.66 11.66 5.33
N ILE A 19 -5.40 11.14 6.53
CA ILE A 19 -4.33 11.62 7.41
C ILE A 19 -2.96 11.30 6.81
N VAL A 20 -2.78 10.05 6.38
CA VAL A 20 -1.51 9.57 5.81
C VAL A 20 -1.22 10.25 4.48
N GLU A 21 -2.21 10.36 3.58
CA GLU A 21 -2.07 11.05 2.29
C GLU A 21 -1.69 12.53 2.48
N SER A 22 -2.34 13.24 3.39
CA SER A 22 -2.00 14.63 3.70
C SER A 22 -0.56 14.77 4.22
N SER A 23 -0.11 13.83 5.04
CA SER A 23 1.27 13.78 5.53
C SER A 23 2.26 13.50 4.39
N TYR A 24 1.92 12.60 3.47
CA TYR A 24 2.76 12.29 2.31
C TYR A 24 2.90 13.49 1.36
N LEU A 25 1.77 14.16 1.06
CA LEU A 25 1.73 15.32 0.17
C LEU A 25 2.45 16.55 0.75
N SER A 26 2.41 16.73 2.08
CA SER A 26 3.14 17.82 2.74
C SER A 26 4.66 17.60 2.80
N ASN A 27 5.13 16.35 2.66
CA ASN A 27 6.54 16.04 2.60
C ASN A 27 7.10 16.27 1.16
N THR A 28 7.80 17.39 0.96
CA THR A 28 8.36 17.78 -0.34
C THR A 28 9.68 17.10 -0.68
N ALA A 29 10.18 16.19 0.17
CA ALA A 29 11.44 15.48 -0.04
C ALA A 29 11.45 14.73 -1.38
N LYS A 30 12.62 14.76 -2.01
CA LYS A 30 12.99 14.03 -3.22
C LYS A 30 13.94 12.90 -2.87
N LYS A 31 14.19 12.03 -3.84
CA LYS A 31 15.18 10.97 -3.70
C LYS A 31 16.53 11.58 -3.31
N ASP A 32 17.21 10.92 -2.38
CA ASP A 32 18.50 11.31 -1.78
C ASP A 32 18.44 12.47 -0.76
N ASP A 33 17.27 13.09 -0.55
CA ASP A 33 17.07 14.00 0.60
C ASP A 33 17.03 13.19 1.91
N GLU A 34 17.45 13.82 3.02
CA GLU A 34 17.44 13.21 4.37
C GLU A 34 16.05 12.67 4.75
N GLN A 35 15.00 13.40 4.37
CA GLN A 35 13.59 13.06 4.67
C GLN A 35 12.96 12.10 3.66
N TRP A 36 13.71 11.61 2.66
CA TRP A 36 13.19 10.68 1.65
C TRP A 36 12.65 9.39 2.26
N LEU A 37 13.42 8.77 3.16
CA LEU A 37 12.99 7.51 3.77
C LEU A 37 11.75 7.69 4.65
N GLU A 38 11.61 8.83 5.32
CA GLU A 38 10.37 9.15 6.04
C GLU A 38 9.18 9.28 5.09
N LYS A 39 9.36 9.98 3.96
CA LYS A 39 8.33 10.07 2.92
C LYS A 39 7.90 8.69 2.41
N GLN A 40 8.87 7.78 2.21
CA GLN A 40 8.59 6.41 1.79
C GLN A 40 7.91 5.57 2.89
N ARG A 41 8.19 5.83 4.18
CA ARG A 41 7.46 5.18 5.29
C ARG A 41 5.98 5.57 5.30
N ILE A 42 5.68 6.85 5.08
CA ILE A 42 4.30 7.35 5.00
C ILE A 42 3.59 6.73 3.79
N LEU A 43 4.25 6.68 2.63
CA LEU A 43 3.70 6.02 1.44
C LEU A 43 3.45 4.52 1.64
N LEU A 44 4.34 3.83 2.36
CA LEU A 44 4.15 2.42 2.71
C LEU A 44 2.90 2.21 3.57
N ALA A 45 2.67 3.09 4.56
CA ALA A 45 1.48 3.05 5.39
C ALA A 45 0.21 3.29 4.56
N ASP A 46 0.25 4.21 3.62
CA ASP A 46 -0.88 4.50 2.73
C ASP A 46 -1.25 3.30 1.86
N MET A 47 -0.25 2.67 1.23
CA MET A 47 -0.47 1.49 0.42
C MET A 47 -0.98 0.29 1.24
N ALA A 48 -0.60 0.18 2.52
CA ALA A 48 -1.17 -0.83 3.41
C ALA A 48 -2.66 -0.59 3.70
N ILE A 49 -3.10 0.67 3.79
CA ILE A 49 -4.51 1.03 3.92
C ILE A 49 -5.29 0.67 2.64
N HIS A 50 -4.74 0.97 1.47
CA HIS A 50 -5.33 0.54 0.19
C HIS A 50 -5.45 -0.99 0.07
N LEU A 51 -4.44 -1.73 0.54
CA LEU A 51 -4.49 -3.19 0.60
C LEU A 51 -5.61 -3.68 1.53
N LEU A 52 -5.71 -3.11 2.73
CA LEU A 52 -6.78 -3.42 3.68
C LEU A 52 -8.15 -3.22 3.01
N GLN A 53 -8.40 -2.02 2.46
CA GLN A 53 -9.65 -1.68 1.79
C GLN A 53 -9.99 -2.65 0.65
N THR A 54 -9.00 -3.01 -0.16
CA THR A 54 -9.18 -3.95 -1.28
C THR A 54 -9.54 -5.35 -0.78
N ALA A 55 -8.88 -5.84 0.27
CA ALA A 55 -9.10 -7.17 0.81
C ALA A 55 -10.44 -7.31 1.55
N ILE A 56 -10.94 -6.22 2.16
CA ILE A 56 -12.19 -6.23 2.93
C ILE A 56 -13.40 -5.69 2.15
N LYS A 57 -13.23 -5.25 0.91
CA LYS A 57 -14.35 -4.77 0.10
C LYS A 57 -15.39 -5.88 -0.11
N PRO A 58 -16.70 -5.61 0.02
CA PRO A 58 -17.74 -6.59 -0.32
C PRO A 58 -17.70 -6.99 -1.80
N GLY A 59 -18.04 -8.24 -2.09
CA GLY A 59 -18.09 -8.78 -3.44
C GLY A 59 -16.85 -9.57 -3.82
N GLU A 60 -16.62 -9.73 -5.12
CA GLU A 60 -15.43 -10.41 -5.64
C GLU A 60 -14.17 -9.58 -5.38
N LEU A 61 -13.08 -10.27 -5.08
CA LEU A 61 -11.78 -9.65 -4.90
C LEU A 61 -11.30 -9.07 -6.23
N GLU A 62 -11.03 -7.77 -6.25
CA GLU A 62 -10.47 -7.08 -7.42
C GLU A 62 -8.98 -7.47 -7.57
N VAL A 63 -8.72 -8.62 -8.21
CA VAL A 63 -7.37 -9.23 -8.32
C VAL A 63 -6.35 -8.25 -8.87
N GLU A 64 -6.71 -7.47 -9.90
CA GLU A 64 -5.83 -6.46 -10.47
C GLU A 64 -5.43 -5.39 -9.44
N LYS A 65 -6.37 -4.90 -8.62
CA LYS A 65 -6.08 -3.94 -7.56
C LYS A 65 -5.22 -4.56 -6.46
N LEU A 66 -5.50 -5.80 -6.07
CA LEU A 66 -4.66 -6.53 -5.13
C LEU A 66 -3.22 -6.62 -5.64
N THR A 67 -3.04 -7.03 -6.90
CA THR A 67 -1.73 -7.11 -7.57
C THR A 67 -1.00 -5.77 -7.52
N ASN A 68 -1.68 -4.68 -7.85
CA ASN A 68 -1.09 -3.33 -7.83
C ASN A 68 -0.70 -2.89 -6.41
N ASN A 69 -1.55 -3.15 -5.40
CA ASN A 69 -1.25 -2.84 -4.01
C ASN A 69 0.00 -3.60 -3.52
N ILE A 70 0.08 -4.90 -3.78
CA ILE A 70 1.22 -5.73 -3.39
C ILE A 70 2.49 -5.30 -4.13
N HIS A 71 2.40 -5.02 -5.44
CA HIS A 71 3.53 -4.50 -6.20
C HIS A 71 4.09 -3.21 -5.58
N ALA A 72 3.22 -2.26 -5.24
CA ALA A 72 3.62 -1.00 -4.61
C ALA A 72 4.26 -1.23 -3.24
N ILE A 73 3.63 -2.02 -2.36
CA ILE A 73 4.15 -2.34 -1.03
C ILE A 73 5.54 -2.97 -1.12
N LEU A 74 5.72 -3.98 -1.98
CA LEU A 74 7.01 -4.66 -2.13
C LEU A 74 8.07 -3.71 -2.70
N THR A 75 7.71 -2.86 -3.65
CA THR A 75 8.63 -1.87 -4.23
C THR A 75 9.09 -0.85 -3.19
N ILE A 76 8.19 -0.37 -2.34
CA ILE A 76 8.52 0.61 -1.29
C ILE A 76 9.32 -0.08 -0.17
N ALA A 77 8.88 -1.26 0.29
CA ALA A 77 9.52 -2.03 1.35
C ALA A 77 10.96 -2.45 1.00
N ASP A 78 11.27 -2.66 -0.28
CA ASP A 78 12.62 -2.99 -0.75
C ASP A 78 13.67 -1.92 -0.37
N GLN A 79 13.24 -0.65 -0.23
CA GLN A 79 14.13 0.42 0.24
C GLN A 79 14.54 0.27 1.71
N PHE A 80 13.73 -0.42 2.51
CA PHE A 80 13.98 -0.67 3.93
C PHE A 80 14.58 -2.07 4.19
N ILE A 81 14.34 -3.02 3.29
CA ILE A 81 14.80 -4.41 3.40
C ILE A 81 15.50 -4.85 2.11
N PRO A 82 16.58 -4.17 1.67
CA PRO A 82 17.16 -4.36 0.33
C PRO A 82 17.76 -5.75 0.11
N HIS A 83 18.16 -6.45 1.18
CA HIS A 83 18.71 -7.80 1.08
C HIS A 83 17.66 -8.85 0.70
N ALA A 84 16.37 -8.58 0.91
CA ALA A 84 15.28 -9.49 0.58
C ALA A 84 14.91 -9.43 -0.92
N LYS A 85 15.36 -8.40 -1.66
CA LYS A 85 15.08 -8.21 -3.08
C LYS A 85 13.58 -8.28 -3.40
N LEU A 86 12.76 -7.62 -2.57
CA LEU A 86 11.31 -7.63 -2.65
C LEU A 86 10.81 -7.09 -3.99
N LYS A 87 11.51 -6.10 -4.56
CA LYS A 87 11.19 -5.58 -5.89
C LYS A 87 11.29 -6.65 -6.98
N ASN A 88 12.24 -7.58 -6.89
CA ASN A 88 12.35 -8.66 -7.88
C ASN A 88 11.18 -9.64 -7.78
N ALA A 89 10.60 -9.82 -6.59
CA ALA A 89 9.42 -10.66 -6.43
C ALA A 89 8.20 -10.10 -7.19
N THR A 90 8.17 -8.79 -7.49
CA THR A 90 7.05 -8.18 -8.20
C THR A 90 6.99 -8.54 -9.68
N GLU A 91 8.09 -8.97 -10.29
CA GLU A 91 8.16 -9.38 -11.71
C GLU A 91 7.19 -10.52 -12.04
N LYS A 92 6.87 -11.36 -11.05
CA LYS A 92 5.94 -12.48 -11.19
C LYS A 92 4.48 -12.11 -10.97
N LEU A 93 4.20 -10.93 -10.41
CA LEU A 93 2.83 -10.51 -10.08
C LEU A 93 1.98 -10.23 -11.32
N TYR A 94 2.62 -9.85 -12.43
CA TYR A 94 1.95 -9.59 -13.71
C TYR A 94 2.16 -10.71 -14.75
N GLN A 95 2.83 -11.80 -14.37
CA GLN A 95 2.92 -12.97 -15.21
C GLN A 95 1.58 -13.69 -15.14
N ASN A 96 0.73 -13.46 -16.14
CA ASN A 96 -0.53 -14.19 -16.24
C ASN A 96 -0.26 -15.70 -16.24
N ASN A 97 -1.01 -16.40 -15.39
CA ASN A 97 -1.28 -17.83 -15.54
C ASN A 97 -1.93 -18.03 -16.92
N VAL A 98 -1.11 -18.31 -17.92
CA VAL A 98 -1.57 -18.94 -19.16
C VAL A 98 -1.85 -20.41 -18.86
#